data_AF-A0A1N7FYH4-F1
#
_entry.id   AF-A0A1N7FYH4-F1
#
_cell.length_a   1.000
_cell.length_b   1.000
_cell.length_c   1.000
_cell.angle_alpha   90.00
_cell.angle_beta   90.00
_cell.angle_gamma   90.00
#
_symmetry.space_group_name_H-M   'P 1'
#
loop_
_entity.id
_entity.type
_entity.pdbx_description
1 polymer ?
#
loop_
_entity_poly.entity_id
_entity_poly.type
_entity_poly.pdbx_seq_one_letter_code
_entity_poly.pdbx_strand_id
1 'polypeptide(L)'
;MTTPTDWITVGALADGFAPEAFILPNLADLNGKTFTLNFANGWQIEHRFEQQTLSWNAADGHSSGTAPYRATSVRPGLYLVDFVKHEGAQAWSVSLVLDTAHAAFTAVIGSMPGQEQTREGLYSRALVGQPLTGVKVEFLHGSLDRPWQQGLCPHAPTTELVGLRNLYRYSPSEVYEHIYLNDRFYSWQCLKGVEQGLCDTDRCDTYKIADQLYLFVWREKIIPTLGLVLIDMQQHRSDGKIFGYAGASFDEFSNFPVSSYCQVLNRTEYPDA
;
A
#
# COMPACT_ATOMS: atom_id res chain seq x y z
N MET A 1 19.68 -19.23 26.38
CA MET A 1 19.41 -17.78 26.24
C MET A 1 18.95 -17.59 24.81
N THR A 2 17.68 -17.32 24.58
CA THR A 2 17.16 -17.01 23.26
C THR A 2 17.68 -15.62 22.89
N THR A 3 18.54 -15.55 21.87
CA THR A 3 18.90 -14.28 21.25
C THR A 3 17.59 -13.56 20.88
N PRO A 4 17.37 -12.30 21.28
CA PRO A 4 16.22 -11.56 20.79
C PRO A 4 16.27 -11.57 19.26
N THR A 5 15.12 -11.78 18.61
CA THR A 5 15.03 -11.68 17.16
C THR A 5 15.22 -10.23 16.76
N ASP A 6 16.05 -9.95 15.75
CA ASP A 6 16.27 -8.59 15.27
C ASP A 6 15.01 -7.99 14.58
N TRP A 7 14.04 -8.83 14.19
CA TRP A 7 12.77 -8.42 13.62
C TRP A 7 11.84 -7.75 14.64
N ILE A 8 11.18 -6.66 14.22
CA ILE A 8 10.29 -5.86 15.07
C ILE A 8 8.83 -5.96 14.62
N THR A 9 7.89 -5.56 15.47
CA THR A 9 6.47 -5.49 15.10
C THR A 9 6.17 -4.25 14.28
N VAL A 10 5.05 -4.25 13.56
CA VAL A 10 4.63 -3.09 12.75
C VAL A 10 4.30 -1.87 13.63
N GLY A 11 3.91 -2.07 14.89
CA GLY A 11 3.79 -0.96 15.86
C GLY A 11 5.15 -0.33 16.20
N ALA A 12 6.17 -1.13 16.48
CA ALA A 12 7.52 -0.61 16.72
C ALA A 12 8.13 0.04 15.46
N LEU A 13 7.81 -0.48 14.27
CA LEU A 13 8.15 0.16 13.00
C LEU A 13 7.48 1.54 12.87
N ALA A 14 6.19 1.64 13.21
CA ALA A 14 5.47 2.91 13.21
C ALA A 14 6.11 3.95 14.14
N ASP A 15 6.52 3.53 15.34
CA ASP A 15 7.23 4.38 16.30
C ASP A 15 8.58 4.88 15.76
N GLY A 16 9.31 4.02 15.04
CA GLY A 16 10.57 4.39 14.37
C GLY A 16 10.39 5.38 13.21
N PHE A 17 9.29 5.24 12.46
CA PHE A 17 8.96 6.11 11.32
C PHE A 17 8.38 7.47 11.71
N ALA A 18 7.80 7.62 12.90
CA ALA A 18 7.08 8.83 13.29
C ALA A 18 7.95 10.10 13.46
N PRO A 19 9.14 10.06 14.09
CA PRO A 19 9.96 11.25 14.31
C PRO A 19 10.47 11.86 13.01
N GLU A 20 10.22 13.15 12.82
CA GLU A 20 10.70 13.94 11.66
C GLU A 20 10.37 13.29 10.30
N ALA A 21 9.26 12.57 10.24
CA ALA A 21 8.80 11.88 9.04
C ALA A 21 8.51 12.88 7.92
N PHE A 22 8.91 12.55 6.68
CA PHE A 22 8.67 13.39 5.52
C PHE A 22 7.25 13.27 4.93
N ILE A 23 6.28 12.82 5.75
CA ILE A 23 4.90 12.58 5.39
C ILE A 23 4.27 13.82 4.73
N LEU A 24 3.48 13.58 3.68
CA LEU A 24 2.65 14.62 3.10
C LEU A 24 1.50 14.99 4.06
N PRO A 25 1.13 16.27 4.15
CA PRO A 25 0.02 16.71 4.98
C PRO A 25 -1.31 16.17 4.43
N ASN A 26 -2.25 15.88 5.34
CA ASN A 26 -3.60 15.49 4.96
C ASN A 26 -4.29 16.64 4.20
N LEU A 27 -4.88 16.34 3.05
CA LEU A 27 -5.51 17.34 2.19
C LEU A 27 -6.94 17.63 2.62
N ALA A 28 -7.23 18.91 2.84
CA ALA A 28 -8.59 19.41 2.99
C ALA A 28 -9.37 19.43 1.66
N ASP A 29 -8.71 19.22 0.51
CA ASP A 29 -9.29 19.28 -0.84
C ASP A 29 -10.45 18.33 -1.08
N LEU A 30 -10.55 17.25 -0.30
CA LEU A 30 -11.65 16.30 -0.39
C LEU A 30 -12.80 16.64 0.56
N ASN A 31 -12.60 17.52 1.55
CA ASN A 31 -13.65 17.87 2.51
C ASN A 31 -14.89 18.45 1.79
N GLY A 32 -16.05 17.87 2.06
CA GLY A 32 -17.32 18.23 1.44
C GLY A 32 -17.54 17.63 0.05
N LYS A 33 -16.59 16.86 -0.49
CA LYS A 33 -16.77 16.15 -1.76
C LYS A 33 -17.44 14.79 -1.55
N THR A 34 -18.15 14.37 -2.59
CA THR A 34 -18.71 13.02 -2.71
C THR A 34 -18.25 12.45 -4.05
N PHE A 35 -17.82 11.20 -4.05
CA PHE A 35 -17.52 10.43 -5.26
C PHE A 35 -18.29 9.12 -5.23
N THR A 36 -18.98 8.78 -6.31
CA THR A 36 -19.54 7.44 -6.51
C THR A 36 -18.55 6.60 -7.29
N LEU A 37 -17.97 5.59 -6.61
CA LEU A 37 -17.05 4.63 -7.22
C LEU A 37 -17.85 3.54 -7.92
N ASN A 38 -17.73 3.47 -9.25
CA ASN A 38 -18.38 2.48 -10.10
C ASN A 38 -17.35 1.42 -10.47
N PHE A 39 -17.38 0.27 -9.79
CA PHE A 39 -16.40 -0.81 -9.92
C PHE A 39 -16.66 -1.67 -11.16
N ALA A 40 -15.58 -2.25 -11.70
CA ALA A 40 -15.66 -3.17 -12.84
C ALA A 40 -16.48 -4.45 -12.57
N ASN A 41 -16.60 -4.85 -11.30
CA ASN A 41 -17.40 -6.00 -10.86
C ASN A 41 -18.90 -5.66 -10.67
N GLY A 42 -19.31 -4.41 -10.95
CA GLY A 42 -20.69 -3.96 -10.85
C GLY A 42 -21.06 -3.27 -9.54
N TRP A 43 -20.17 -3.23 -8.55
CA TRP A 43 -20.43 -2.48 -7.33
C TRP A 43 -20.50 -0.97 -7.59
N GLN A 44 -21.39 -0.31 -6.85
CA GLN A 44 -21.48 1.15 -6.81
C GLN A 44 -21.40 1.55 -5.35
N ILE A 45 -20.36 2.29 -4.98
CA ILE A 45 -20.11 2.68 -3.58
C ILE A 45 -19.86 4.18 -3.52
N GLU A 46 -20.82 4.90 -2.94
CA GLU A 46 -20.68 6.33 -2.67
C GLU A 46 -19.69 6.52 -1.52
N HIS A 47 -18.73 7.43 -1.70
CA HIS A 47 -17.76 7.86 -0.69
C HIS A 47 -17.94 9.35 -0.44
N ARG A 48 -18.31 9.71 0.78
CA ARG A 48 -18.49 11.10 1.22
C ARG A 48 -17.37 11.48 2.16
N PHE A 49 -16.68 12.56 1.84
CA PHE A 49 -15.51 13.03 2.56
C PHE A 49 -15.88 14.24 3.41
N GLU A 50 -15.54 14.17 4.68
CA GLU A 50 -15.64 15.27 5.65
C GLU A 50 -14.22 15.67 6.09
N GLN A 51 -14.11 16.53 7.09
CA GLN A 51 -12.82 17.11 7.49
C GLN A 51 -11.82 16.06 8.00
N GLN A 52 -12.30 15.02 8.69
CA GLN A 52 -11.47 13.98 9.31
C GLN A 52 -11.96 12.56 9.00
N THR A 53 -13.21 12.44 8.55
CA THR A 53 -13.91 11.17 8.37
C THR A 53 -14.36 11.01 6.93
N LEU A 54 -14.39 9.76 6.51
CA LEU A 54 -14.92 9.29 5.25
C LEU A 54 -16.08 8.36 5.59
N SER A 55 -17.22 8.56 4.97
CA SER A 55 -18.33 7.60 5.00
C SER A 55 -18.48 6.92 3.65
N TRP A 56 -18.78 5.63 3.64
CA TRP A 56 -19.09 4.88 2.42
C TRP A 56 -20.46 4.20 2.51
N ASN A 57 -21.12 4.05 1.36
CA ASN A 57 -22.39 3.34 1.26
C ASN A 57 -22.51 2.63 -0.10
N ALA A 58 -22.61 1.31 -0.09
CA ALA A 58 -22.84 0.49 -1.28
C ALA A 58 -24.33 0.51 -1.67
N ALA A 59 -24.61 0.68 -2.96
CA ALA A 59 -25.98 0.84 -3.48
C ALA A 59 -26.87 -0.39 -3.27
N ASP A 60 -26.29 -1.59 -3.24
CA ASP A 60 -26.97 -2.86 -2.95
C ASP A 60 -27.02 -3.21 -1.45
N GLY A 61 -26.48 -2.32 -0.59
CA GLY A 61 -26.45 -2.48 0.87
C GLY A 61 -25.42 -3.48 1.40
N HIS A 62 -24.52 -4.02 0.59
CA HIS A 62 -23.55 -5.03 1.07
C HIS A 62 -22.48 -4.46 2.01
N SER A 63 -22.25 -3.15 1.99
CA SER A 63 -21.29 -2.48 2.86
C SER A 63 -21.65 -1.02 3.08
N SER A 64 -21.54 -0.55 4.31
CA SER A 64 -21.62 0.87 4.66
C SER A 64 -20.86 1.13 5.96
N GLY A 65 -20.45 2.37 6.19
CA GLY A 65 -19.77 2.73 7.42
C GLY A 65 -19.11 4.10 7.36
N THR A 66 -18.36 4.41 8.41
CA THR A 66 -17.56 5.62 8.52
C THR A 66 -16.24 5.29 9.21
N ALA A 67 -15.17 5.95 8.80
CA ALA A 67 -13.83 5.78 9.37
C ALA A 67 -13.03 7.08 9.28
N PRO A 68 -12.05 7.30 10.19
CA PRO A 68 -11.02 8.29 9.93
C PRO A 68 -10.28 7.91 8.65
N TYR A 69 -9.90 8.91 7.86
CA TYR A 69 -9.13 8.70 6.63
C TYR A 69 -7.95 9.64 6.54
N ARG A 70 -7.01 9.26 5.70
CA ARG A 70 -5.96 10.11 5.17
C ARG A 70 -6.19 10.29 3.68
N ALA A 71 -6.11 11.50 3.18
CA ALA A 71 -6.03 11.81 1.75
C ALA A 71 -4.83 12.69 1.46
N THR A 72 -4.07 12.33 0.45
CA THR A 72 -2.90 13.08 0.01
C THR A 72 -2.81 13.09 -1.50
N SER A 73 -1.98 13.97 -2.06
CA SER A 73 -1.80 14.11 -3.50
C SER A 73 -0.33 14.34 -3.79
N VAL A 74 0.28 13.37 -4.46
CA VAL A 74 1.64 13.49 -4.99
C VAL A 74 1.67 14.27 -6.31
N ARG A 75 0.54 14.27 -7.04
CA ARG A 75 0.34 15.04 -8.26
C ARG A 75 -1.08 15.60 -8.31
N PRO A 76 -1.29 16.85 -8.74
CA PRO A 76 -2.61 17.44 -8.86
C PRO A 76 -3.60 16.53 -9.61
N GLY A 77 -4.80 16.35 -9.05
CA GLY A 77 -5.85 15.50 -9.61
C GLY A 77 -5.70 14.01 -9.32
N LEU A 78 -4.61 13.58 -8.69
CA LEU A 78 -4.39 12.22 -8.23
C LEU A 78 -4.35 12.20 -6.70
N TYR A 79 -5.30 11.50 -6.09
CA TYR A 79 -5.45 11.44 -4.64
C TYR A 79 -5.23 10.01 -4.16
N LEU A 80 -4.36 9.83 -3.17
CA LEU A 80 -4.27 8.60 -2.38
C LEU A 80 -5.12 8.78 -1.12
N VAL A 81 -6.24 8.08 -1.06
CA VAL A 81 -7.10 7.97 0.12
C VAL A 81 -6.80 6.65 0.82
N ASP A 82 -6.64 6.66 2.14
CA ASP A 82 -6.42 5.46 2.94
C ASP A 82 -7.24 5.47 4.22
N PHE A 83 -7.84 4.34 4.56
CA PHE A 83 -8.62 4.14 5.78
C PHE A 83 -8.69 2.66 6.16
N VAL A 84 -9.05 2.38 7.41
CA VAL A 84 -9.35 1.03 7.88
C VAL A 84 -10.85 0.87 8.01
N LYS A 85 -11.40 -0.08 7.25
CA LYS A 85 -12.80 -0.47 7.27
C LYS A 85 -12.98 -1.60 8.28
N HIS A 86 -13.97 -1.48 9.16
CA HIS A 86 -14.36 -2.54 10.10
C HIS A 86 -15.79 -3.00 9.82
N GLU A 87 -16.01 -4.32 9.72
CA GLU A 87 -17.34 -4.94 9.71
C GLU A 87 -17.35 -6.14 10.67
N GLY A 88 -18.04 -5.98 11.80
CA GLY A 88 -17.99 -6.97 12.88
C GLY A 88 -16.56 -7.17 13.40
N ALA A 89 -16.10 -8.42 13.41
CA ALA A 89 -14.75 -8.79 13.86
C ALA A 89 -13.69 -8.70 12.74
N GLN A 90 -14.09 -8.34 11.50
CA GLN A 90 -13.18 -8.26 10.37
C GLN A 90 -12.76 -6.81 10.12
N ALA A 91 -11.50 -6.63 9.75
CA ALA A 91 -10.94 -5.36 9.35
C ALA A 91 -10.23 -5.50 8.00
N TRP A 92 -10.37 -4.47 7.18
CA TRP A 92 -9.67 -4.34 5.91
C TRP A 92 -8.99 -2.99 5.86
N SER A 93 -7.74 -2.97 5.43
CA SER A 93 -7.15 -1.72 4.98
C SER A 93 -7.62 -1.45 3.55
N VAL A 94 -8.13 -0.24 3.31
CA VAL A 94 -8.64 0.18 2.01
C VAL A 94 -7.87 1.42 1.58
N SER A 95 -7.13 1.29 0.47
CA SER A 95 -6.45 2.40 -0.17
C SER A 95 -7.03 2.65 -1.56
N LEU A 96 -7.35 3.90 -1.90
CA LEU A 96 -7.92 4.31 -3.18
C LEU A 96 -6.97 5.31 -3.84
N VAL A 97 -6.54 5.02 -5.07
CA VAL A 97 -5.93 6.00 -5.96
C VAL A 97 -7.03 6.56 -6.85
N LEU A 98 -7.50 7.77 -6.54
CA LEU A 98 -8.50 8.49 -7.31
C LEU A 98 -7.82 9.35 -8.39
N ASP A 99 -8.19 9.15 -9.64
CA ASP A 99 -7.76 9.96 -10.79
C ASP A 99 -8.95 10.77 -11.28
N THR A 100 -8.99 12.05 -10.88
CA THR A 100 -10.09 12.95 -11.22
C THR A 100 -10.00 13.45 -12.66
N ALA A 101 -8.81 13.47 -13.26
CA ALA A 101 -8.62 13.90 -14.64
C ALA A 101 -9.20 12.88 -15.63
N HIS A 102 -9.01 11.59 -15.34
CA HIS A 102 -9.53 10.50 -16.15
C HIS A 102 -10.86 9.95 -15.64
N ALA A 103 -11.37 10.45 -14.50
CA ALA A 103 -12.55 9.93 -13.81
C ALA A 103 -12.46 8.41 -13.61
N ALA A 104 -11.34 7.97 -13.03
CA ALA A 104 -10.99 6.57 -12.82
C ALA A 104 -10.42 6.36 -11.42
N PHE A 105 -10.38 5.11 -10.96
CA PHE A 105 -9.70 4.77 -9.71
C PHE A 105 -9.09 3.37 -9.71
N THR A 106 -8.20 3.15 -8.76
CA THR A 106 -7.77 1.82 -8.33
C THR A 106 -7.92 1.70 -6.83
N ALA A 107 -8.57 0.63 -6.39
CA ALA A 107 -8.71 0.26 -4.99
C ALA A 107 -7.79 -0.91 -4.67
N VAL A 108 -7.12 -0.82 -3.51
CA VAL A 108 -6.31 -1.89 -2.93
C VAL A 108 -6.95 -2.25 -1.60
N ILE A 109 -7.49 -3.46 -1.52
CA ILE A 109 -8.18 -3.97 -0.33
C ILE A 109 -7.31 -5.05 0.30
N GLY A 110 -6.80 -4.78 1.49
CA GLY A 110 -5.88 -5.64 2.21
C GLY A 110 -6.50 -6.30 3.43
N SER A 111 -6.18 -7.56 3.69
CA SER A 111 -6.49 -8.23 4.96
C SER A 111 -5.28 -8.99 5.52
N MET A 112 -5.17 -8.98 6.85
CA MET A 112 -4.09 -9.64 7.58
C MET A 112 -4.40 -11.13 7.84
N PRO A 113 -3.37 -12.00 7.87
CA PRO A 113 -3.56 -13.40 8.23
C PRO A 113 -3.89 -13.54 9.72
N GLY A 114 -4.78 -14.47 10.05
CA GLY A 114 -5.04 -14.82 11.45
C GLY A 114 -3.84 -15.55 12.08
N GLN A 115 -3.81 -15.63 13.41
CA GLN A 115 -2.69 -16.21 14.16
C GLN A 115 -2.31 -17.63 13.69
N GLU A 116 -3.29 -18.52 13.49
CA GLU A 116 -3.01 -19.89 13.02
C GLU A 116 -2.36 -19.91 11.62
N GLN A 117 -2.75 -19.00 10.73
CA GLN A 117 -2.15 -18.91 9.38
C GLN A 117 -0.68 -18.49 9.44
N THR A 118 -0.30 -17.65 10.41
CA THR A 118 1.10 -17.23 10.60
C THR A 118 2.01 -18.32 11.15
N ARG A 119 1.44 -19.35 11.78
CA ARG A 119 2.20 -20.50 12.31
C ARG A 119 2.55 -21.53 11.23
N GLU A 120 1.90 -21.46 10.08
CA GLU A 120 2.20 -22.35 8.96
C GLU A 120 3.56 -21.97 8.32
N GLY A 121 4.55 -22.84 8.50
CA GLY A 121 5.91 -22.60 8.02
C GLY A 121 6.00 -22.45 6.50
N LEU A 122 6.92 -21.59 6.04
CA LEU A 122 7.11 -21.27 4.62
C LEU A 122 7.41 -22.50 3.75
N TYR A 123 8.15 -23.49 4.27
CA TYR A 123 8.45 -24.73 3.56
C TYR A 123 7.17 -25.53 3.25
N SER A 124 6.28 -25.66 4.24
CA SER A 124 5.00 -26.34 4.07
C SER A 124 4.13 -25.65 3.02
N ARG A 125 4.02 -24.31 3.08
CA ARG A 125 3.32 -23.49 2.08
C ARG A 125 3.87 -23.73 0.67
N ALA A 126 5.20 -23.72 0.54
CA ALA A 126 5.88 -23.91 -0.74
C ALA A 126 5.58 -25.29 -1.36
N LEU A 127 5.62 -26.37 -0.56
CA LEU A 127 5.39 -27.73 -1.05
C LEU A 127 3.98 -27.95 -1.63
N VAL A 128 2.99 -27.18 -1.18
CA VAL A 128 1.60 -27.25 -1.67
C VAL A 128 1.24 -26.12 -2.64
N GLY A 129 2.23 -25.33 -3.07
CA GLY A 129 2.04 -24.24 -4.04
C GLY A 129 1.24 -23.05 -3.50
N GLN A 130 1.19 -22.85 -2.18
CA GLN A 130 0.53 -21.68 -1.58
C GLN A 130 1.44 -20.44 -1.61
N PRO A 131 0.85 -19.22 -1.61
CA PRO A 131 1.61 -18.00 -1.37
C PRO A 131 2.38 -18.06 -0.04
N LEU A 132 3.64 -17.61 -0.07
CA LEU A 132 4.50 -17.59 1.12
C LEU A 132 4.06 -16.54 2.15
N THR A 133 3.54 -15.40 1.69
CA THR A 133 2.89 -14.42 2.56
C THR A 133 1.46 -14.84 2.88
N GLY A 134 1.06 -14.65 4.14
CA GLY A 134 -0.35 -14.78 4.56
C GLY A 134 -1.19 -13.53 4.29
N VAL A 135 -0.56 -12.39 3.95
CA VAL A 135 -1.24 -11.13 3.66
C VAL A 135 -1.98 -11.23 2.34
N LYS A 136 -3.28 -10.91 2.35
CA LYS A 136 -4.12 -10.93 1.16
C LYS A 136 -4.37 -9.50 0.68
N VAL A 137 -4.32 -9.33 -0.64
CA VAL A 137 -4.62 -8.06 -1.31
C VAL A 137 -5.48 -8.37 -2.53
N GLU A 138 -6.55 -7.58 -2.68
CA GLU A 138 -7.37 -7.53 -3.88
C GLU A 138 -7.20 -6.16 -4.55
N PHE A 139 -7.06 -6.17 -5.88
CA PHE A 139 -7.02 -4.98 -6.70
C PHE A 139 -8.33 -4.87 -7.47
N LEU A 140 -8.98 -3.73 -7.35
CA LEU A 140 -10.18 -3.41 -8.12
C LEU A 140 -9.98 -2.08 -8.85
N HIS A 141 -10.66 -1.95 -9.98
CA HIS A 141 -10.60 -0.75 -10.81
C HIS A 141 -12.02 -0.32 -11.16
N GLY A 142 -12.18 0.96 -11.49
CA GLY A 142 -13.47 1.50 -11.83
C GLY A 142 -13.43 2.93 -12.34
N SER A 143 -14.61 3.53 -12.43
CA SER A 143 -14.82 4.92 -12.83
C SER A 143 -15.37 5.77 -11.68
N LEU A 144 -15.03 7.05 -11.69
CA LEU A 144 -15.54 8.06 -10.75
C LEU A 144 -16.77 8.75 -11.35
N ASP A 145 -17.88 8.78 -10.60
CA ASP A 145 -19.11 9.53 -10.91
C ASP A 145 -19.75 9.26 -12.28
N ARG A 146 -19.38 8.14 -12.90
CA ARG A 146 -19.93 7.67 -14.17
C ARG A 146 -19.92 6.15 -14.22
N PRO A 147 -20.81 5.53 -15.01
CA PRO A 147 -20.82 4.08 -15.20
C PRO A 147 -19.44 3.56 -15.64
N TRP A 148 -19.05 2.39 -15.11
CA TRP A 148 -17.85 1.70 -15.54
C TRP A 148 -17.89 1.37 -17.03
N GLN A 149 -16.77 1.59 -17.71
CA GLN A 149 -16.54 1.11 -19.08
C GLN A 149 -15.12 0.60 -19.22
N GLN A 150 -14.97 -0.57 -19.87
CA GLN A 150 -13.67 -1.19 -20.10
C GLN A 150 -12.76 -0.24 -20.91
N GLY A 151 -11.51 -0.12 -20.48
CA GLY A 151 -10.50 0.71 -21.15
C GLY A 151 -10.48 2.19 -20.73
N LEU A 152 -11.43 2.64 -19.88
CA LEU A 152 -11.43 4.04 -19.40
C LEU A 152 -10.56 4.28 -18.16
N CYS A 153 -10.20 3.23 -17.41
CA CYS A 153 -9.21 3.36 -16.34
C CYS A 153 -7.81 3.24 -16.95
N PRO A 154 -6.96 4.28 -16.87
CA PRO A 154 -5.60 4.23 -17.39
C PRO A 154 -4.67 3.40 -16.51
N HIS A 155 -5.10 3.03 -15.30
CA HIS A 155 -4.27 2.28 -14.37
C HIS A 155 -4.14 0.83 -14.82
N ALA A 156 -2.91 0.35 -14.97
CA ALA A 156 -2.66 -1.01 -15.45
C ALA A 156 -1.40 -1.61 -14.81
N PRO A 157 -1.31 -2.95 -14.66
CA PRO A 157 -0.07 -3.60 -14.27
C PRO A 157 1.10 -3.19 -15.16
N THR A 158 2.28 -3.03 -14.57
CA THR A 158 3.48 -2.61 -15.31
C THR A 158 4.74 -3.26 -14.76
N THR A 159 5.76 -3.35 -15.61
CA THR A 159 7.11 -3.78 -15.26
C THR A 159 8.13 -2.63 -15.36
N GLU A 160 7.69 -1.38 -15.52
CA GLU A 160 8.58 -0.23 -15.70
C GLU A 160 9.56 0.02 -14.53
N LEU A 161 9.23 -0.44 -13.32
CA LEU A 161 10.15 -0.39 -12.18
C LEU A 161 11.20 -1.51 -12.18
N VAL A 162 10.98 -2.62 -12.89
CA VAL A 162 11.84 -3.80 -12.87
C VAL A 162 13.25 -3.44 -13.34
N GLY A 163 14.24 -3.94 -12.60
CA GLY A 163 15.66 -3.67 -12.78
C GLY A 163 16.15 -2.42 -12.04
N LEU A 164 15.28 -1.55 -11.54
CA LEU A 164 15.70 -0.39 -10.76
C LEU A 164 16.13 -0.78 -9.34
N ARG A 165 17.18 -0.12 -8.86
CA ARG A 165 17.54 -0.03 -7.44
C ARG A 165 17.29 1.40 -6.98
N ASN A 166 16.33 1.59 -6.07
CA ASN A 166 15.88 2.91 -5.64
C ASN A 166 16.05 3.08 -4.13
N LEU A 167 16.64 4.20 -3.72
CA LEU A 167 16.82 4.59 -2.32
C LEU A 167 15.59 5.38 -1.86
N TYR A 168 15.09 5.07 -0.67
CA TYR A 168 13.96 5.73 -0.01
C TYR A 168 14.41 6.30 1.33
N ARG A 169 14.40 7.63 1.46
CA ARG A 169 14.66 8.30 2.74
C ARG A 169 13.34 8.80 3.30
N TYR A 170 12.83 8.15 4.35
CA TYR A 170 11.55 8.46 4.99
C TYR A 170 11.67 9.54 6.08
N SER A 171 12.83 9.64 6.71
CA SER A 171 13.18 10.67 7.68
C SER A 171 14.72 10.85 7.75
N PRO A 172 15.26 11.73 8.61
CA PRO A 172 16.69 11.76 8.89
C PRO A 172 17.24 10.44 9.46
N SER A 173 16.39 9.62 10.10
CA SER A 173 16.76 8.35 10.76
C SER A 173 16.36 7.10 9.99
N GLU A 174 15.33 7.13 9.14
CA GLU A 174 14.81 5.96 8.43
C GLU A 174 15.13 6.01 6.92
N VAL A 175 15.94 5.05 6.45
CA VAL A 175 16.43 4.94 5.07
C VAL A 175 16.42 3.48 4.64
N TYR A 176 15.71 3.20 3.55
CA TYR A 176 15.61 1.87 2.95
C TYR A 176 16.04 1.94 1.49
N GLU A 177 16.32 0.79 0.91
CA GLU A 177 16.40 0.65 -0.55
C GLU A 177 15.49 -0.47 -1.02
N HIS A 178 14.92 -0.29 -2.21
CA HIS A 178 14.18 -1.34 -2.91
C HIS A 178 14.93 -1.71 -4.19
N ILE A 179 14.98 -3.01 -4.48
CA ILE A 179 15.51 -3.59 -5.70
C ILE A 179 14.35 -4.34 -6.38
N TYR A 180 13.85 -3.81 -7.48
CA TYR A 180 12.71 -4.38 -8.19
C TYR A 180 13.17 -5.53 -9.09
N LEU A 181 13.02 -6.77 -8.62
CA LEU A 181 13.64 -7.93 -9.26
C LEU A 181 12.89 -8.38 -10.53
N ASN A 182 11.56 -8.49 -10.43
CA ASN A 182 10.68 -8.91 -11.52
C ASN A 182 9.24 -8.43 -11.28
N ASP A 183 8.30 -8.88 -12.10
CA ASP A 183 6.88 -8.54 -12.03
C ASP A 183 6.18 -8.98 -10.73
N ARG A 184 6.82 -9.86 -9.94
CA ARG A 184 6.21 -10.44 -8.74
C ARG A 184 6.98 -10.23 -7.44
N PHE A 185 8.26 -9.91 -7.49
CA PHE A 185 9.13 -9.85 -6.33
C PHE A 185 10.06 -8.65 -6.36
N TYR A 186 10.31 -8.11 -5.18
CA TYR A 186 11.32 -7.09 -4.93
C TYR A 186 12.11 -7.47 -3.68
N SER A 187 13.35 -7.00 -3.57
CA SER A 187 14.09 -7.05 -2.31
C SER A 187 14.10 -5.68 -1.66
N TRP A 188 14.07 -5.65 -0.33
CA TRP A 188 14.28 -4.45 0.47
C TRP A 188 15.42 -4.64 1.46
N GLN A 189 16.06 -3.54 1.84
CA GLN A 189 17.03 -3.50 2.93
C GLN A 189 16.87 -2.19 3.70
N CYS A 190 16.88 -2.27 5.04
CA CYS A 190 16.99 -1.10 5.90
C CYS A 190 18.46 -0.70 6.03
N LEU A 191 18.83 0.45 5.44
CA LEU A 191 20.20 0.98 5.47
C LEU A 191 20.46 1.82 6.74
N LYS A 192 19.42 2.42 7.28
CA LYS A 192 19.44 3.20 8.52
C LYS A 192 18.04 3.19 9.12
N GLY A 193 17.92 2.93 10.41
CA GLY A 193 16.64 2.94 11.10
C GLY A 193 16.52 1.87 12.16
N VAL A 194 15.33 1.71 12.72
CA VAL A 194 15.04 0.69 13.74
C VAL A 194 15.24 -0.74 13.23
N GLU A 195 15.16 -0.97 11.92
CA GLU A 195 15.39 -2.27 11.27
C GLU A 195 16.79 -2.39 10.63
N GLN A 196 17.74 -1.51 10.97
CA GLN A 196 19.02 -1.41 10.25
C GLN A 196 19.72 -2.77 10.08
N GLY A 197 20.04 -3.11 8.84
CA GLY A 197 20.68 -4.37 8.45
C GLY A 197 19.71 -5.50 8.13
N LEU A 198 18.42 -5.37 8.46
CA LEU A 198 17.39 -6.30 7.99
C LEU A 198 17.12 -6.13 6.50
N CYS A 199 16.82 -7.26 5.86
CA CYS A 199 16.44 -7.33 4.46
C CYS A 199 15.61 -8.58 4.19
N ASP A 200 14.81 -8.54 3.14
CA ASP A 200 14.08 -9.70 2.62
C ASP A 200 13.67 -9.49 1.16
N THR A 201 13.09 -10.53 0.54
CA THR A 201 12.44 -10.50 -0.76
C THR A 201 10.97 -10.86 -0.65
N ASP A 202 10.08 -9.92 -0.93
CA ASP A 202 8.64 -10.10 -0.71
C ASP A 202 7.83 -9.98 -1.98
N ARG A 203 6.61 -10.50 -1.93
CA ARG A 203 5.68 -10.47 -3.06
C ARG A 203 5.19 -9.03 -3.24
N CYS A 204 5.27 -8.52 -4.47
CA CYS A 204 4.84 -7.17 -4.80
C CYS A 204 4.06 -7.07 -6.11
N ASP A 205 3.20 -6.07 -6.24
CA ASP A 205 2.46 -5.78 -7.46
C ASP A 205 2.66 -4.30 -7.81
N THR A 206 2.82 -4.00 -9.10
CA THR A 206 3.09 -2.65 -9.59
C THR A 206 2.08 -2.25 -10.65
N TYR A 207 1.44 -1.11 -10.46
CA TYR A 207 0.54 -0.50 -11.43
C TYR A 207 1.10 0.84 -11.90
N LYS A 208 1.05 1.08 -13.20
CA LYS A 208 1.24 2.43 -13.75
C LYS A 208 -0.04 3.21 -13.52
N ILE A 209 0.07 4.37 -12.90
CA ILE A 209 -1.05 5.27 -12.61
C ILE A 209 -1.07 6.41 -13.64
N ALA A 210 0.10 7.02 -13.85
CA ALA A 210 0.35 8.02 -14.87
C ALA A 210 1.78 7.88 -15.41
N ASP A 211 2.20 8.74 -16.34
CA ASP A 211 3.59 8.73 -16.80
C ASP A 211 4.55 8.89 -15.61
N GLN A 212 5.49 7.95 -15.45
CA GLN A 212 6.47 7.97 -14.37
C GLN A 212 5.85 8.09 -12.95
N LEU A 213 4.61 7.61 -12.78
CA LEU A 213 3.94 7.50 -11.50
C LEU A 213 3.38 6.09 -11.33
N TYR A 214 3.83 5.42 -10.27
CA TYR A 214 3.57 4.00 -10.07
C TYR A 214 2.96 3.75 -8.69
N LEU A 215 1.91 2.95 -8.64
CA LEU A 215 1.43 2.36 -7.40
C LEU A 215 2.19 1.05 -7.18
N PHE A 216 2.98 1.00 -6.13
CA PHE A 216 3.74 -0.17 -5.71
C PHE A 216 3.17 -0.72 -4.41
N VAL A 217 2.81 -1.99 -4.40
CA VAL A 217 2.20 -2.66 -3.25
C VAL A 217 3.01 -3.90 -2.91
N TRP A 218 3.32 -4.12 -1.63
CA TRP A 218 4.04 -5.31 -1.19
C TRP A 218 3.36 -6.00 -0.01
N ARG A 219 3.66 -7.29 0.12
CA ARG A 219 3.08 -8.21 1.11
C ARG A 219 4.20 -9.01 1.74
N GLU A 220 4.54 -8.68 2.98
CA GLU A 220 5.64 -9.31 3.71
C GLU A 220 5.24 -10.68 4.24
N LYS A 221 6.21 -11.60 4.28
CA LYS A 221 5.98 -12.99 4.72
C LYS A 221 6.52 -13.32 6.11
N ILE A 222 7.43 -12.52 6.65
CA ILE A 222 8.03 -12.76 7.98
C ILE A 222 7.19 -12.10 9.07
N ILE A 223 7.14 -10.77 9.07
CA ILE A 223 6.16 -10.00 9.85
C ILE A 223 5.01 -9.69 8.88
N PRO A 224 3.75 -10.07 9.18
CA PRO A 224 2.64 -9.78 8.28
C PRO A 224 2.42 -8.27 8.11
N THR A 225 2.86 -7.76 6.96
CA THR A 225 2.85 -6.33 6.63
C THR A 225 2.30 -6.14 5.22
N LEU A 226 1.39 -5.18 5.07
CA LEU A 226 0.93 -4.64 3.79
C LEU A 226 1.44 -3.22 3.67
N GLY A 227 2.34 -2.99 2.73
CA GLY A 227 2.74 -1.65 2.34
C GLY A 227 2.26 -1.28 0.95
N LEU A 228 2.02 0.00 0.76
CA LEU A 228 1.66 0.56 -0.53
C LEU A 228 2.18 1.99 -0.62
N VAL A 229 2.79 2.33 -1.75
CA VAL A 229 3.25 3.69 -2.05
C VAL A 229 2.96 4.06 -3.51
N LEU A 230 2.56 5.31 -3.74
CA LEU A 230 2.73 5.99 -5.02
C LEU A 230 4.18 6.47 -5.12
N ILE A 231 4.88 6.08 -6.17
CA ILE A 231 6.26 6.45 -6.48
C ILE A 231 6.23 7.40 -7.67
N ASP A 232 6.50 8.68 -7.40
CA ASP A 232 6.63 9.71 -8.43
C ASP A 232 8.11 9.85 -8.83
N MET A 233 8.44 9.26 -9.97
CA MET A 233 9.81 9.28 -10.50
C MET A 233 10.18 10.62 -11.13
N GLN A 234 9.22 11.50 -11.42
CA GLN A 234 9.53 12.86 -11.89
C GLN A 234 9.87 13.78 -10.71
N GLN A 235 9.15 13.63 -9.60
CA GLN A 235 9.33 14.46 -8.40
C GLN A 235 10.35 13.89 -7.40
N HIS A 236 10.84 12.67 -7.64
CA HIS A 236 11.72 11.95 -6.71
C HIS A 236 11.11 11.85 -5.30
N ARG A 237 9.82 11.51 -5.26
CA ARG A 237 9.03 11.38 -4.02
C ARG A 237 8.23 10.09 -4.03
N SER A 238 7.97 9.56 -2.85
CA SER A 238 6.90 8.59 -2.67
C SER A 238 5.94 9.00 -1.57
N ASP A 239 4.70 8.51 -1.64
CA ASP A 239 3.68 8.69 -0.60
C ASP A 239 2.83 7.44 -0.47
N GLY A 240 2.52 7.04 0.76
CA GLY A 240 1.78 5.83 1.00
C GLY A 240 1.55 5.54 2.47
N LYS A 241 1.48 4.25 2.78
CA LYS A 241 1.23 3.75 4.13
C LYS A 241 1.80 2.35 4.33
N ILE A 242 1.90 1.96 5.59
CA ILE A 242 2.19 0.60 6.03
C ILE A 242 1.09 0.16 7.00
N PHE A 243 0.65 -1.09 6.87
CA PHE A 243 -0.42 -1.70 7.66
C PHE A 243 -0.03 -3.09 8.14
N GLY A 244 -0.29 -3.40 9.40
CA GLY A 244 -0.10 -4.72 9.99
C GLY A 244 -0.51 -4.77 11.45
N TYR A 245 -0.18 -5.84 12.16
CA TYR A 245 -0.47 -5.92 13.59
C TYR A 245 0.47 -5.03 14.41
N ALA A 246 -0.09 -4.25 15.33
CA ALA A 246 0.69 -3.36 16.19
C ALA A 246 1.68 -4.15 17.07
N GLY A 247 1.23 -5.30 17.58
CA GLY A 247 2.03 -6.20 18.40
C GLY A 247 1.84 -7.68 18.04
N ALA A 248 2.53 -8.55 18.77
CA ALA A 248 2.49 -10.00 18.56
C ALA A 248 1.19 -10.68 19.01
N SER A 249 0.25 -9.93 19.62
CA SER A 249 -1.00 -10.49 20.17
C SER A 249 -2.12 -10.62 19.13
N PHE A 250 -1.99 -9.98 17.96
CA PHE A 250 -3.01 -9.95 16.89
C PHE A 250 -4.30 -9.18 17.23
N ASP A 251 -4.32 -8.40 18.32
CA ASP A 251 -5.53 -7.71 18.79
C ASP A 251 -5.74 -6.33 18.17
N GLU A 252 -4.66 -5.65 17.81
CA GLU A 252 -4.68 -4.27 17.31
C GLU A 252 -3.89 -4.13 16.02
N PHE A 253 -4.35 -3.25 15.14
CA PHE A 253 -3.67 -2.90 13.91
C PHE A 253 -2.90 -1.58 14.06
N SER A 254 -1.73 -1.53 13.42
CA SER A 254 -1.02 -0.30 13.13
C SER A 254 -1.24 0.04 11.65
N ASN A 255 -1.72 1.25 11.38
CA ASN A 255 -1.86 1.81 10.02
C ASN A 255 -1.28 3.22 10.04
N PHE A 256 -0.12 3.41 9.41
CA PHE A 256 0.60 4.67 9.50
C PHE A 256 1.10 5.15 8.14
N PRO A 257 1.11 6.48 7.91
CA PRO A 257 1.57 7.04 6.66
C PRO A 257 3.09 6.96 6.53
N VAL A 258 3.55 6.78 5.29
CA VAL A 258 4.96 6.90 4.92
C VAL A 258 5.10 7.79 3.70
N SER A 259 6.11 8.64 3.68
CA SER A 259 6.51 9.38 2.49
C SER A 259 8.01 9.54 2.50
N SER A 260 8.62 9.58 1.33
CA SER A 260 10.07 9.65 1.21
C SER A 260 10.51 10.60 0.12
N TYR A 261 11.79 10.97 0.19
CA TYR A 261 12.56 11.35 -0.98
C TYR A 261 13.18 10.10 -1.60
N CYS A 262 13.07 9.98 -2.92
CA CYS A 262 13.54 8.84 -3.69
C CYS A 262 14.82 9.18 -4.48
N GLN A 263 15.69 8.22 -4.68
CA GLN A 263 16.85 8.37 -5.56
C GLN A 263 17.18 7.05 -6.26
N VAL A 264 17.01 7.01 -7.58
CA VAL A 264 17.45 5.86 -8.37
C VAL A 264 18.97 5.77 -8.31
N LEU A 265 19.47 4.63 -7.82
CA LEU A 265 20.91 4.38 -7.67
C LEU A 265 21.49 3.80 -8.96
N ASN A 266 20.77 2.89 -9.60
CA ASN A 266 21.11 2.29 -10.89
C ASN A 266 19.91 1.54 -11.50
N ARG A 267 20.10 1.11 -12.74
CA ARG A 267 19.26 0.13 -13.44
C ARG A 267 20.12 -1.05 -13.83
N THR A 268 19.67 -2.25 -13.49
CA THR A 268 20.25 -3.51 -13.97
C THR A 268 19.47 -3.98 -15.18
N GLU A 269 20.17 -4.26 -16.27
CA GLU A 269 19.62 -4.90 -17.46
C GLU A 269 20.27 -6.27 -17.61
N TYR A 270 19.45 -7.29 -17.91
CA TYR A 270 19.92 -8.64 -18.16
C TYR A 270 19.91 -8.88 -19.68
N PRO A 271 21.04 -8.71 -20.38
CA PRO A 271 21.15 -9.17 -21.75
C PRO A 271 21.04 -10.70 -21.71
N ASP A 272 20.05 -11.27 -22.39
CA ASP A 272 19.88 -12.72 -22.59
C ASP A 272 19.14 -13.53 -21.49
N ALA A 273 18.39 -12.87 -20.59
CA ALA A 273 17.48 -13.54 -19.63
C ALA A 273 16.01 -13.51 -20.08
#